data_AF-A0A6V8LDW6-F1
#
_entry.id   AF-A0A6V8LDW6-F1
#
_cell.length_a   1.000
_cell.length_b   1.000
_cell.length_c   1.000
_cell.angle_alpha   90.00
_cell.angle_beta   90.00
_cell.angle_gamma   90.00
#
_symmetry.space_group_name_H-M   'P 1'
#
loop_
_entity.id
_entity.type
_entity.pdbx_description
1 polymer ?
#
loop_
_entity_poly.entity_id
_entity_poly.type
_entity_poly.pdbx_seq_one_letter_code
_entity_poly.pdbx_strand_id
1 'polypeptide(L)'
;MGEQLTGEDFNSLFRYFTDTAFRLEVQPVYTVTDERESFEEFLVGEPRPVTEFPFYAAWLDQIRTVTSQGRRVERVRVLEEPPTDYQRWEMWSGQYNIEAGEAIHYLTRSRAIEIDLPVQDDWWLFDGQRLALMRFTPDGEPLGGEIISEAETVAQHCLWWDLAVQHSTPATEHRTAP
;
A
#
# COMPACT_ATOMS: atom_id res chain seq x y z
N MET A 1 -18.26 11.26 10.08
CA MET A 1 -18.94 11.48 8.78
C MET A 1 -17.83 11.66 7.77
N GLY A 2 -17.62 10.68 6.88
CA GLY A 2 -16.54 10.73 5.90
C GLY A 2 -16.95 11.48 4.63
N GLU A 3 -15.99 12.15 4.01
CA GLU A 3 -16.16 12.74 2.68
C GLU A 3 -15.80 11.70 1.62
N GLN A 4 -16.52 11.65 0.51
CA GLN A 4 -16.24 10.67 -0.54
C GLN A 4 -14.85 10.91 -1.15
N LEU A 5 -14.03 9.87 -1.26
CA LEU A 5 -12.69 9.96 -1.83
C LEU A 5 -12.78 10.05 -3.36
N THR A 6 -12.42 11.20 -3.91
CA THR A 6 -12.15 11.33 -5.36
C THR A 6 -10.65 11.19 -5.65
N GLY A 7 -10.29 10.99 -6.92
CA GLY A 7 -8.88 10.95 -7.33
C GLY A 7 -8.14 12.28 -7.10
N GLU A 8 -8.86 13.42 -7.16
CA GLU A 8 -8.28 14.73 -6.85
C GLU A 8 -8.02 14.90 -5.35
N ASP A 9 -8.91 14.37 -4.49
CA ASP A 9 -8.73 14.37 -3.04
C ASP A 9 -7.54 13.51 -2.64
N PHE A 10 -7.42 12.31 -3.23
CA PHE A 10 -6.29 11.42 -2.98
C PHE A 10 -4.95 12.06 -3.35
N ASN A 11 -4.84 12.66 -4.55
CA ASN A 11 -3.65 13.39 -4.97
C ASN A 11 -3.34 14.58 -4.06
N SER A 12 -4.36 15.21 -3.49
CA SER A 12 -4.20 16.32 -2.55
C SER A 12 -3.61 15.86 -1.22
N LEU A 13 -3.96 14.67 -0.73
CA LEU A 13 -3.36 14.09 0.48
C LEU A 13 -1.84 13.94 0.35
N PHE A 14 -1.37 13.41 -0.78
CA PHE A 14 0.08 13.30 -1.06
C PHE A 14 0.78 14.64 -1.25
N ARG A 15 0.07 15.66 -1.75
CA ARG A 15 0.63 17.01 -1.86
C ARG A 15 0.83 17.67 -0.49
N TYR A 16 -0.13 17.49 0.42
CA TYR A 16 -0.21 18.28 1.65
C TYR A 16 0.29 17.61 2.93
N PHE A 17 0.50 16.29 2.96
CA PHE A 17 1.09 15.66 4.13
C PHE A 17 2.52 16.17 4.38
N THR A 18 2.96 16.17 5.63
CA THR A 18 4.15 16.89 6.07
C THR A 18 5.20 16.00 6.71
N ASP A 19 4.79 14.90 7.33
CA ASP A 19 5.67 14.02 8.09
C ASP A 19 5.58 12.58 7.59
N THR A 20 4.39 11.99 7.63
CA THR A 20 4.22 10.54 7.40
C THR A 20 3.02 10.21 6.53
N ALA A 21 3.19 9.26 5.61
CA ALA A 21 2.10 8.57 4.92
C ALA A 21 2.26 7.06 5.13
N PHE A 22 1.29 6.42 5.77
CA PHE A 22 1.26 4.97 5.98
C PHE A 22 0.17 4.32 5.14
N ARG A 23 0.46 3.16 4.54
CA ARG A 23 -0.47 2.36 3.75
C ARG A 23 -0.61 0.94 4.33
N LEU A 24 -1.86 0.54 4.61
CA LEU A 24 -2.21 -0.86 4.79
C LEU A 24 -2.91 -1.40 3.54
N GLU A 25 -2.37 -2.48 2.97
CA GLU A 25 -2.93 -3.22 1.85
C GLU A 25 -3.32 -4.61 2.33
N VAL A 26 -4.61 -4.96 2.22
CA VAL A 26 -5.12 -6.25 2.74
C VAL A 26 -5.79 -7.11 1.69
N GLN A 27 -5.82 -6.69 0.42
CA GLN A 27 -6.46 -7.48 -0.63
C GLN A 27 -5.53 -8.56 -1.19
N PRO A 28 -6.07 -9.73 -1.57
CA PRO A 28 -5.32 -10.77 -2.27
C PRO A 28 -5.04 -10.43 -3.74
N VAL A 29 -5.79 -9.48 -4.31
CA VAL A 29 -5.67 -9.01 -5.68
C VAL A 29 -6.28 -7.60 -5.78
N TYR A 30 -5.69 -6.75 -6.62
CA TYR A 30 -6.33 -5.53 -7.11
C TYR A 30 -6.57 -5.65 -8.61
N THR A 31 -7.78 -5.37 -9.05
CA THR A 31 -8.16 -5.36 -10.47
C THR A 31 -8.06 -3.93 -10.98
N VAL A 32 -6.82 -3.47 -11.19
CA VAL A 32 -6.50 -2.14 -11.73
C VAL A 32 -6.02 -2.29 -13.18
N THR A 33 -6.65 -1.53 -14.09
CA THR A 33 -6.40 -1.69 -15.53
C THR A 33 -4.97 -1.33 -15.92
N ASP A 34 -4.42 -0.27 -15.33
CA ASP A 34 -3.05 0.21 -15.59
C ASP A 34 -1.96 -0.75 -15.11
N GLU A 35 -2.30 -1.70 -14.24
CA GLU A 35 -1.36 -2.66 -13.66
C GLU A 35 -1.28 -3.97 -14.46
N ARG A 36 -2.32 -4.25 -15.27
CA ARG A 36 -2.53 -5.53 -15.94
C ARG A 36 -1.36 -5.96 -16.82
N GLU A 37 -0.82 -5.06 -17.64
CA GLU A 37 0.24 -5.40 -18.59
C GLU A 37 1.52 -5.85 -17.86
N SER A 38 1.92 -5.12 -16.81
CA SER A 38 3.08 -5.51 -16.00
C SER A 38 2.86 -6.84 -15.27
N PHE A 39 1.64 -7.06 -14.78
CA PHE A 39 1.28 -8.31 -14.11
C PHE A 39 1.32 -9.50 -15.09
N GLU A 40 0.76 -9.36 -16.29
CA GLU A 40 0.77 -10.40 -17.32
C GLU A 40 2.20 -10.76 -17.76
N GLU A 41 3.08 -9.77 -17.98
CA GLU A 41 4.49 -10.00 -18.30
C GLU A 41 5.23 -10.76 -17.19
N PHE A 42 4.93 -10.46 -15.92
CA PHE A 42 5.48 -11.19 -14.78
C PHE A 42 5.01 -12.64 -14.73
N LEU A 43 3.74 -12.91 -14.99
CA LEU A 43 3.18 -14.27 -14.98
C LEU A 43 3.84 -15.19 -16.02
N VAL A 44 4.20 -14.64 -17.19
CA VAL A 44 4.87 -15.41 -18.25
C VAL A 44 6.39 -15.51 -18.05
N GLY A 45 6.93 -14.90 -16.98
CA GLY A 45 8.34 -14.96 -16.62
C GLY A 45 9.24 -14.00 -17.40
N GLU A 46 8.67 -13.01 -18.08
CA GLU A 46 9.40 -12.00 -18.86
C GLU A 46 9.06 -10.57 -18.39
N PRO A 47 9.11 -10.25 -17.08
CA PRO A 47 8.77 -8.91 -16.61
C PRO A 47 9.80 -7.89 -17.08
N ARG A 48 9.36 -6.81 -17.73
CA ARG A 48 10.18 -5.60 -17.84
C ARG A 48 10.04 -4.72 -16.60
N PRO A 49 11.01 -3.84 -16.31
CA PRO A 49 10.94 -2.95 -15.16
C PRO A 49 9.63 -2.14 -15.10
N VAL A 50 9.01 -2.06 -13.92
CA VAL A 50 7.74 -1.31 -13.77
C VAL A 50 7.91 0.17 -14.11
N THR A 51 9.13 0.70 -14.04
CA THR A 51 9.48 2.08 -14.45
C THR A 51 9.27 2.35 -15.94
N GLU A 52 9.12 1.32 -16.79
CA GLU A 52 8.79 1.48 -18.21
C GLU A 52 7.28 1.74 -18.45
N PHE A 53 6.46 1.52 -17.43
CA PHE A 53 5.02 1.73 -17.48
C PHE A 53 4.68 3.12 -16.91
N PRO A 54 3.99 4.00 -17.66
CA PRO A 54 3.75 5.39 -17.25
C PRO A 54 3.05 5.54 -15.89
N PHE A 55 2.11 4.64 -15.57
CA PHE A 55 1.39 4.64 -14.29
C PHE A 55 2.33 4.48 -13.10
N TYR A 56 3.20 3.45 -13.12
CA TYR A 56 4.17 3.22 -12.06
C TYR A 56 5.28 4.26 -12.04
N ALA A 57 5.76 4.69 -13.21
CA ALA A 57 6.79 5.73 -13.30
C ALA A 57 6.33 7.01 -12.58
N ALA A 58 5.09 7.45 -12.82
CA ALA A 58 4.52 8.62 -12.16
C ALA A 58 4.38 8.42 -10.64
N TRP A 59 3.91 7.25 -10.20
CA TRP A 59 3.83 6.91 -8.78
C TRP A 59 5.21 6.92 -8.10
N LEU A 60 6.20 6.28 -8.71
CA LEU A 60 7.56 6.19 -8.16
C LEU A 60 8.25 7.55 -8.10
N ASP A 61 8.04 8.41 -9.09
CA ASP A 61 8.55 9.79 -9.07
C ASP A 61 7.89 10.62 -7.96
N GLN A 62 6.60 10.41 -7.69
CA GLN A 62 5.91 11.03 -6.58
C GLN A 62 6.48 10.57 -5.23
N ILE A 63 6.65 9.26 -5.04
CA ILE A 63 7.29 8.69 -3.84
C ILE A 63 8.70 9.26 -3.66
N ARG A 64 9.54 9.23 -4.70
CA ARG A 64 10.90 9.77 -4.65
C ARG A 64 10.92 11.25 -4.30
N THR A 65 9.98 12.02 -4.83
CA THR A 65 9.87 13.45 -4.53
C THR A 65 9.59 13.67 -3.05
N VAL A 66 8.57 13.00 -2.48
CA VAL A 66 8.18 13.22 -1.09
C VAL A 66 9.23 12.69 -0.10
N THR A 67 9.86 11.55 -0.39
CA THR A 67 10.92 10.98 0.46
C THR A 67 12.19 11.82 0.42
N SER A 68 12.53 12.41 -0.73
CA SER A 68 13.67 13.34 -0.84
C SER A 68 13.51 14.63 -0.03
N GLN A 69 12.28 14.98 0.34
CA GLN A 69 11.96 16.12 1.21
C GLN A 69 12.02 15.75 2.70
N GLY A 70 12.43 14.52 3.05
CA GLY A 70 12.51 14.03 4.42
C GLY A 70 11.20 13.48 4.98
N ARG A 71 10.14 13.38 4.16
CA ARG A 71 8.87 12.77 4.57
C ARG A 71 8.98 11.25 4.53
N ARG A 72 8.31 10.56 5.45
CA ARG A 72 8.29 9.09 5.51
C ARG A 72 7.08 8.53 4.77
N VAL A 73 7.31 7.57 3.88
CA VAL A 73 6.25 6.74 3.30
C VAL A 73 6.50 5.30 3.71
N GLU A 74 5.51 4.65 4.28
CA GLU A 74 5.60 3.28 4.78
C GLU A 74 4.38 2.48 4.38
N ARG A 75 4.58 1.19 4.08
CA ARG A 75 3.53 0.29 3.62
C ARG A 75 3.66 -1.08 4.26
N VAL A 76 2.56 -1.58 4.79
CA VAL A 76 2.42 -2.98 5.19
C VAL A 76 1.44 -3.67 4.25
N ARG A 77 1.89 -4.77 3.64
CA ARG A 77 1.05 -5.67 2.83
C ARG A 77 0.72 -6.92 3.62
N VAL A 78 -0.57 -7.22 3.74
CA VAL A 78 -1.07 -8.47 4.30
C VAL A 78 -1.16 -9.51 3.19
N LEU A 79 -0.36 -10.57 3.31
CA LEU A 79 -0.22 -11.62 2.30
C LEU A 79 -1.07 -12.84 2.65
N GLU A 80 -1.63 -13.49 1.62
CA GLU A 80 -2.18 -14.83 1.77
C GLU A 80 -1.06 -15.86 2.03
N GLU A 81 -1.45 -17.02 2.55
CA GLU A 81 -0.54 -18.12 2.84
C GLU A 81 -0.98 -19.38 2.09
N PRO A 82 -0.36 -19.72 0.94
CA PRO A 82 0.72 -18.99 0.25
C PRO A 82 0.27 -17.71 -0.47
N PRO A 83 1.17 -16.77 -0.79
CA PRO A 83 0.82 -15.54 -1.51
C PRO A 83 0.25 -15.83 -2.90
N THR A 84 -0.78 -15.07 -3.28
CA THR A 84 -1.37 -15.14 -4.62
C THR A 84 -0.36 -14.74 -5.69
N ASP A 85 -0.65 -15.06 -6.95
CA ASP A 85 0.21 -14.67 -8.07
C ASP A 85 0.38 -13.15 -8.14
N TYR A 86 -0.71 -12.43 -7.90
CA TYR A 86 -0.73 -10.98 -7.82
C TYR A 86 0.15 -10.46 -6.67
N GLN A 87 0.03 -11.04 -5.47
CA GLN A 87 0.88 -10.65 -4.34
C GLN A 87 2.36 -10.97 -4.56
N ARG A 88 2.69 -12.06 -5.29
CA ARG A 88 4.08 -12.34 -5.69
C ARG A 88 4.61 -11.28 -6.66
N TRP A 89 3.77 -10.83 -7.59
CA TRP A 89 4.09 -9.71 -8.47
C TRP A 89 4.27 -8.41 -7.68
N GLU A 90 3.42 -8.11 -6.69
CA GLU A 90 3.57 -6.96 -5.80
C GLU A 90 4.88 -7.00 -5.01
N MET A 91 5.26 -8.17 -4.50
CA MET A 91 6.54 -8.35 -3.83
C MET A 91 7.71 -8.03 -4.75
N TRP A 92 7.66 -8.51 -6.00
CA TRP A 92 8.65 -8.20 -7.02
C TRP A 92 8.66 -6.71 -7.39
N SER A 93 7.51 -6.08 -7.64
CA SER A 93 7.42 -4.66 -7.99
C SER A 93 7.73 -3.74 -6.80
N GLY A 94 7.60 -4.25 -5.57
CA GLY A 94 7.94 -3.55 -4.34
C GLY A 94 9.40 -3.08 -4.29
N GLN A 95 10.33 -3.75 -4.97
CA GLN A 95 11.73 -3.33 -5.02
C GLN A 95 11.91 -1.91 -5.56
N TYR A 96 11.10 -1.50 -6.55
CA TYR A 96 11.18 -0.18 -7.16
C TYR A 96 10.66 0.92 -6.22
N ASN A 97 9.66 0.60 -5.39
CA ASN A 97 9.16 1.50 -4.36
C ASN A 97 10.20 1.69 -3.25
N ILE A 98 10.89 0.62 -2.86
CA ILE A 98 12.01 0.68 -1.89
C ILE A 98 13.14 1.55 -2.44
N GLU A 99 13.50 1.40 -3.72
CA GLU A 99 14.48 2.27 -4.39
C GLU A 99 14.03 3.74 -4.47
N ALA A 100 12.73 4.00 -4.56
CA ALA A 100 12.16 5.35 -4.48
C ALA A 100 12.12 5.91 -3.04
N GLY A 101 12.44 5.10 -2.03
CA GLY A 101 12.55 5.50 -0.62
C GLY A 101 11.36 5.12 0.26
N GLU A 102 10.40 4.33 -0.24
CA GLU A 102 9.30 3.79 0.57
C GLU A 102 9.78 2.63 1.45
N ALA A 103 9.37 2.60 2.72
CA ALA A 103 9.59 1.45 3.60
C ALA A 103 8.47 0.43 3.39
N ILE A 104 8.78 -0.76 2.87
CA ILE A 104 7.79 -1.82 2.65
C ILE A 104 8.00 -2.97 3.63
N HIS A 105 6.89 -3.45 4.17
CA HIS A 105 6.80 -4.52 5.13
C HIS A 105 5.75 -5.56 4.69
N TYR A 106 5.96 -6.81 5.07
CA TYR A 106 5.02 -7.91 4.81
C TYR A 106 4.55 -8.54 6.11
N LEU A 107 3.25 -8.81 6.18
CA LEU A 107 2.59 -9.48 7.29
C LEU A 107 1.74 -10.60 6.72
N THR A 108 1.72 -11.78 7.34
CA THR A 108 0.82 -12.83 6.84
C THR A 108 -0.61 -12.61 7.35
N ARG A 109 -1.62 -13.04 6.59
CA ARG A 109 -3.02 -12.89 6.99
C ARG A 109 -3.31 -13.62 8.31
N SER A 110 -2.75 -14.81 8.53
CA SER A 110 -2.94 -15.51 9.80
C SER A 110 -2.41 -14.70 10.97
N ARG A 111 -1.25 -14.06 10.81
CA ARG A 111 -0.65 -13.22 11.85
C ARG A 111 -1.44 -11.93 12.07
N ALA A 112 -1.95 -11.30 11.01
CA ALA A 112 -2.80 -10.13 11.11
C ALA A 112 -4.07 -10.42 11.92
N ILE A 113 -4.70 -11.58 11.69
CA ILE A 113 -5.86 -12.05 12.48
C ILE A 113 -5.47 -12.32 13.93
N GLU A 114 -4.32 -12.97 14.18
CA GLU A 114 -3.86 -13.30 15.54
C GLU A 114 -3.64 -12.06 16.42
N ILE A 115 -3.22 -10.94 15.82
CA ILE A 115 -2.99 -9.68 16.53
C ILE A 115 -4.20 -8.74 16.49
N ASP A 116 -5.37 -9.20 16.03
CA ASP A 116 -6.59 -8.40 15.90
C ASP A 116 -6.43 -7.15 14.99
N LEU A 117 -5.56 -7.24 13.96
CA LEU A 117 -5.47 -6.21 12.91
C LEU A 117 -6.68 -6.36 11.97
N PRO A 118 -7.43 -5.28 11.65
CA PRO A 118 -8.52 -5.36 10.69
C PRO A 118 -7.99 -5.59 9.28
N VAL A 119 -8.57 -6.58 8.60
CA VAL A 119 -8.12 -7.04 7.27
C VAL A 119 -9.25 -7.03 6.23
N GLN A 120 -10.25 -6.19 6.46
CA GLN A 120 -11.40 -6.00 5.58
C GLN A 120 -11.19 -4.90 4.54
N ASP A 121 -10.65 -3.76 4.95
CA ASP A 121 -10.52 -2.57 4.13
C ASP A 121 -9.07 -2.10 4.11
N ASP A 122 -8.68 -1.55 2.97
CA ASP A 122 -7.39 -0.89 2.81
C ASP A 122 -7.49 0.55 3.29
N TRP A 123 -6.37 1.12 3.68
CA TRP A 123 -6.36 2.53 4.04
C TRP A 123 -4.99 3.17 3.94
N TRP A 124 -5.02 4.48 3.72
CA TRP A 124 -3.88 5.36 3.93
C TRP A 124 -4.09 6.22 5.17
N LEU A 125 -3.05 6.45 5.95
CA LEU A 125 -3.04 7.37 7.08
C LEU A 125 -1.95 8.42 6.88
N PHE A 126 -2.35 9.68 6.82
CA PHE A 126 -1.46 10.82 6.62
C PHE A 126 -1.33 11.63 7.90
N ASP A 127 -0.09 11.90 8.31
CA ASP A 127 0.34 12.68 9.48
C ASP A 127 -0.36 12.29 10.81
N GLY A 128 -0.89 11.07 10.92
CA GLY A 128 -1.71 10.65 12.06
C GLY A 128 -3.00 11.46 12.23
N GLN A 129 -3.52 12.06 11.15
CA GLN A 129 -4.60 13.04 11.19
C GLN A 129 -5.68 12.85 10.11
N ARG A 130 -5.35 12.21 8.99
CA ARG A 130 -6.28 11.99 7.88
C ARG A 130 -6.19 10.56 7.42
N LEU A 131 -7.32 9.86 7.50
CA LEU A 131 -7.47 8.50 7.03
C LEU A 131 -8.18 8.53 5.67
N ALA A 132 -7.61 7.91 4.65
CA ALA A 132 -8.30 7.62 3.40
C ALA A 132 -8.59 6.11 3.36
N LEU A 133 -9.83 5.75 3.71
CA LEU A 133 -10.32 4.37 3.67
C LEU A 133 -10.69 4.01 2.23
N MET A 134 -10.28 2.84 1.77
CA MET A 134 -10.48 2.37 0.40
C MET A 134 -11.17 1.01 0.43
N ARG A 135 -12.24 0.89 -0.36
CA ARG A 135 -13.07 -0.32 -0.43
C ARG A 135 -12.90 -1.00 -1.77
N PHE A 136 -12.92 -2.32 -1.75
CA PHE A 136 -12.77 -3.16 -2.93
C PHE A 136 -13.89 -4.20 -2.99
N THR A 137 -14.24 -4.64 -4.19
CA THR A 137 -15.03 -5.86 -4.38
C THR A 137 -14.21 -7.08 -3.97
N PRO A 138 -14.84 -8.25 -3.73
CA PRO A 138 -14.10 -9.49 -3.50
C PRO A 138 -13.13 -9.87 -4.64
N ASP A 139 -13.39 -9.38 -5.86
CA ASP A 139 -12.55 -9.59 -7.04
C ASP A 139 -11.48 -8.48 -7.21
N GLY A 140 -11.33 -7.59 -6.21
CA GLY A 140 -10.29 -6.56 -6.18
C GLY A 140 -10.61 -5.29 -6.98
N GLU A 141 -11.84 -5.10 -7.47
CA GLU A 141 -12.22 -3.86 -8.16
C GLU A 141 -12.43 -2.72 -7.14
N PRO A 142 -11.89 -1.51 -7.38
CA PRO A 142 -12.07 -0.40 -6.48
C PRO A 142 -13.52 0.09 -6.45
N LEU A 143 -14.13 0.12 -5.27
CA LEU A 143 -15.48 0.68 -5.03
C LEU A 143 -15.44 2.16 -4.65
N GLY A 144 -14.25 2.75 -4.59
CA GLY A 144 -14.00 4.08 -4.07
C GLY A 144 -13.64 4.06 -2.59
N GLY A 145 -13.80 5.20 -1.92
CA GLY A 145 -13.34 5.35 -0.56
C GLY A 145 -13.94 6.57 0.14
N GLU A 146 -13.46 6.83 1.35
CA GLU A 146 -13.80 8.03 2.10
C GLU A 146 -12.62 8.60 2.86
N ILE A 147 -12.60 9.92 3.03
CA ILE A 147 -11.69 10.64 3.90
C ILE A 147 -12.34 10.81 5.27
N ILE A 148 -11.64 10.34 6.30
CA ILE A 148 -12.06 10.42 7.69
C ILE A 148 -11.01 11.21 8.48
N SER A 149 -11.47 12.22 9.21
CA SER A 149 -10.65 13.04 10.11
C SER A 149 -11.20 13.05 11.54
N GLU A 150 -12.07 12.10 11.87
CA GLU A 150 -12.64 11.95 13.20
C GLU A 150 -11.56 11.38 14.14
N ALA A 151 -11.38 12.02 15.30
CA ALA A 151 -10.21 11.83 16.14
C ALA A 151 -10.11 10.43 16.74
N GLU A 152 -11.24 9.85 17.18
CA GLU A 152 -11.26 8.50 17.75
C GLU A 152 -10.90 7.46 16.69
N THR A 153 -11.50 7.58 15.51
CA THR A 153 -11.23 6.70 14.36
C THR A 153 -9.77 6.79 13.94
N VAL A 154 -9.23 8.01 13.76
CA VAL A 154 -7.84 8.21 13.36
C VAL A 154 -6.87 7.67 14.43
N ALA A 155 -7.13 7.94 15.71
CA ALA A 155 -6.30 7.43 16.80
C ALA A 155 -6.26 5.89 16.82
N GLN A 156 -7.39 5.22 16.56
CA GLN A 156 -7.44 3.77 16.44
C GLN A 156 -6.59 3.25 15.26
N HIS A 157 -6.58 3.96 14.13
CA HIS A 157 -5.75 3.57 12.98
C HIS A 157 -4.25 3.84 13.22
N CYS A 158 -3.88 4.85 14.01
CA CYS A 158 -2.50 5.01 14.47
C CYS A 158 -2.05 3.79 15.28
N LEU A 159 -2.89 3.28 16.18
CA LEU A 159 -2.57 2.06 16.95
C LEU A 159 -2.42 0.84 16.04
N TRP A 160 -3.27 0.70 15.02
CA TRP A 160 -3.16 -0.38 14.04
C TRP A 160 -1.93 -0.26 13.15
N TRP A 161 -1.52 0.96 12.79
CA TRP A 161 -0.25 1.19 12.10
C TRP A 161 0.92 0.67 12.93
N ASP A 162 1.05 1.10 14.18
CA ASP A 162 2.12 0.66 15.09
C ASP A 162 2.15 -0.87 15.20
N LEU A 163 0.98 -1.47 15.38
CA LEU A 163 0.82 -2.92 15.51
C LEU A 163 1.22 -3.67 14.23
N ALA A 164 0.78 -3.17 13.07
CA ALA A 164 1.11 -3.76 11.77
C ALA A 164 2.62 -3.73 11.52
N VAL A 165 3.28 -2.59 11.76
CA VAL A 165 4.74 -2.45 11.59
C VAL A 165 5.49 -3.35 12.57
N GLN A 166 5.12 -3.35 13.85
CA GLN A 166 5.78 -4.14 14.90
C GLN A 166 5.77 -5.65 14.62
N HIS A 167 4.70 -6.17 14.00
CA HIS A 167 4.54 -7.60 13.74
C HIS A 167 4.86 -8.04 12.31
N SER A 168 5.12 -7.08 11.43
CA SER A 168 5.53 -7.33 10.04
C SER A 168 7.03 -7.54 9.91
N THR A 169 7.45 -8.11 8.78
CA THR A 169 8.86 -8.26 8.43
C THR A 169 9.22 -7.27 7.32
N PRO A 170 10.32 -6.50 7.44
CA PRO A 170 10.77 -5.61 6.37
C PRO A 170 11.06 -6.36 5.07
N ALA A 171 10.70 -5.77 3.93
CA ALA A 171 10.94 -6.35 2.61
C ALA A 171 12.44 -6.61 2.32
N THR A 172 13.32 -5.83 2.92
CA THR A 172 14.78 -6.00 2.82
C THR A 172 15.28 -7.31 3.43
N GLU A 173 14.54 -7.89 4.38
CA GLU A 173 14.82 -9.17 5.03
C GLU A 173 14.19 -10.35 4.27
N HIS A 174 13.14 -10.11 3.48
CA HIS A 174 12.50 -11.09 2.60
C HIS A 174 13.29 -11.42 1.32
N ARG A 175 14.50 -10.88 1.18
CA ARG A 175 15.41 -11.19 0.07
C ARG A 175 16.02 -12.59 0.23
N THR A 176 15.19 -13.63 0.19
CA THR A 176 15.66 -14.97 -0.15
C THR A 176 16.15 -14.94 -1.59
N ALA A 177 17.42 -15.34 -1.75
CA ALA A 177 18.19 -15.38 -2.99
C ALA A 177 17.44 -16.02 -4.18
N PRO A 178 17.79 -15.66 -5.42
CA PRO A 178 17.17 -16.20 -6.65
C PRO A 178 17.22 -17.73 -6.75
#